data_AF-A0A2B4S0Q6-F1
#
_entry.id   AF-A0A2B4S0Q6-F1
#
_cell.length_a   1.000
_cell.length_b   1.000
_cell.length_c   1.000
_cell.angle_alpha   90.00
_cell.angle_beta   90.00
_cell.angle_gamma   90.00
#
_symmetry.space_group_name_H-M   'P 1'
#
loop_
_entity.id
_entity.type
_entity.pdbx_description
1 polymer ?
#
loop_
_entity_poly.entity_id
_entity_poly.type
_entity_poly.pdbx_seq_one_letter_code
_entity_poly.pdbx_strand_id
1 'polypeptide(L)'
;MMEIEGTASQKVLGKFARKCRQVAWEALLRHPIPQLGGPGVIMQIDESKFNHKSKVQPGSIVYSDQWAAYRQLQRRLGLQHGAVNHSLHFVDPVTGVHTQNAESNWCTAKENLKKMKGNTNPDFLLEYLQEFTWRRWYGEPHPNGCFRRLVDDIAEQYPL
;
A
#
# COMPACT_ATOMS: atom_id res chain seq x y z
N MET A 1 -3.19 -7.25 45.74
CA MET A 1 -3.71 -7.86 44.50
C MET A 1 -2.49 -8.07 43.62
N MET A 2 -2.05 -9.31 43.40
CA MET A 2 -0.92 -9.57 42.50
C MET A 2 -1.42 -9.40 41.07
N GLU A 3 -0.95 -8.37 40.38
CA GLU A 3 -1.02 -8.32 38.92
C GLU A 3 -0.08 -9.41 38.40
N ILE A 4 -0.66 -10.49 37.90
CA ILE A 4 0.08 -11.52 37.20
C ILE A 4 0.31 -10.98 35.78
N GLU A 5 1.44 -10.30 35.57
CA GLU A 5 1.91 -10.02 34.21
C GLU A 5 2.28 -11.34 33.53
N GLY A 6 1.32 -11.94 32.84
CA GLY A 6 1.56 -13.11 32.00
C GLY A 6 2.34 -12.68 30.76
N THR A 7 3.65 -12.99 30.70
CA THR A 7 4.43 -12.80 29.48
C THR A 7 4.01 -13.83 28.43
N ALA A 8 3.40 -13.37 27.34
CA ALA A 8 3.04 -14.25 26.23
C ALA A 8 4.30 -14.76 25.53
N SER A 9 4.36 -16.06 25.24
CA SER A 9 5.49 -16.61 24.47
C SER A 9 5.55 -16.03 23.05
N GLN A 10 6.75 -15.98 22.46
CA GLN A 10 6.96 -15.54 21.07
C GLN A 10 6.06 -16.29 20.07
N LYS A 11 5.82 -17.59 20.31
CA LYS A 11 4.93 -18.42 19.49
C LYS A 11 3.48 -17.95 19.57
N VAL A 12 3.01 -17.54 20.74
CA VAL A 12 1.66 -16.99 20.94
C VAL A 12 1.54 -15.64 20.26
N LEU A 13 2.52 -14.74 20.44
CA LEU A 13 2.56 -13.43 19.78
C LEU A 13 2.54 -13.56 18.25
N GLY A 14 3.31 -14.51 17.70
CA GLY A 14 3.30 -14.78 16.25
C GLY A 14 1.95 -15.25 15.73
N LYS A 15 1.25 -16.13 16.47
CA LYS A 15 -0.11 -16.56 16.11
C LYS A 15 -1.11 -15.41 16.16
N PHE A 16 -1.03 -14.59 17.21
CA PHE A 16 -1.89 -13.42 17.37
C PHE A 16 -1.67 -12.41 16.22
N ALA A 17 -0.42 -12.08 15.90
CA ALA A 17 -0.09 -11.19 14.79
C ALA A 17 -0.63 -11.69 13.45
N ARG A 18 -0.50 -13.00 13.17
CA ARG A 18 -1.07 -13.60 11.96
C ARG A 18 -2.59 -13.50 11.91
N LYS A 19 -3.27 -13.68 13.05
CA LYS A 19 -4.74 -13.50 13.11
C LYS A 19 -5.14 -12.03 12.87
N CYS A 20 -4.37 -11.07 13.38
CA CYS A 20 -4.58 -9.64 13.09
C CYS A 20 -4.42 -9.34 11.58
N ARG A 21 -3.41 -9.92 10.92
CA ARG A 21 -3.25 -9.77 9.46
C ARG A 21 -4.41 -10.38 8.68
N GLN A 22 -4.93 -11.53 9.13
CA GLN A 22 -6.13 -12.12 8.54
C GLN A 22 -7.34 -11.18 8.65
N VAL A 23 -7.55 -10.56 9.82
CA VAL A 23 -8.62 -9.57 10.03
C VAL A 23 -8.45 -8.38 9.09
N ALA A 24 -7.23 -7.84 8.98
CA ALA A 24 -6.91 -6.74 8.07
C ALA A 24 -7.20 -7.09 6.60
N TRP A 25 -6.87 -8.32 6.19
CA TRP A 25 -7.21 -8.84 4.87
C TRP A 25 -8.72 -8.93 4.64
N GLU A 26 -9.46 -9.51 5.58
CA GLU A 26 -10.92 -9.63 5.49
C GLU A 26 -11.61 -8.25 5.47
N ALA A 27 -11.06 -7.25 6.16
CA ALA A 27 -11.51 -5.87 6.10
C ALA A 27 -11.29 -5.26 4.72
N LEU A 28 -10.14 -5.49 4.07
CA LEU A 28 -9.87 -5.06 2.69
C LEU A 28 -10.82 -5.69 1.67
N LEU A 29 -11.26 -6.92 1.91
CA LEU A 29 -12.24 -7.60 1.04
C LEU A 29 -13.65 -7.02 1.21
N ARG A 30 -14.07 -6.74 2.45
CA ARG A 30 -15.40 -6.21 2.77
C ARG A 30 -15.55 -4.74 2.38
N HIS A 31 -14.47 -3.98 2.54
CA HIS A 31 -14.39 -2.57 2.21
C HIS A 31 -13.26 -2.40 1.18
N PRO A 32 -13.53 -2.62 -0.12
CA PRO A 32 -12.53 -2.46 -1.16
C PRO A 32 -12.05 -1.01 -1.25
N ILE A 33 -10.74 -0.84 -1.45
CA ILE A 33 -10.14 0.49 -1.67
C ILE A 33 -10.80 1.13 -2.90
N PRO A 34 -11.29 2.38 -2.81
CA PRO A 34 -11.85 3.10 -3.94
C PRO A 34 -10.88 3.15 -5.13
N GLN A 35 -11.42 3.28 -6.33
CA GLN A 35 -10.59 3.41 -7.54
C GLN A 35 -9.67 4.63 -7.40
N LEU A 36 -8.39 4.43 -7.66
CA LEU A 36 -7.37 5.45 -7.41
C LEU A 36 -7.40 6.56 -8.47
N GLY A 37 -7.09 7.78 -8.05
CA GLY A 37 -7.06 8.94 -8.93
C GLY A 37 -8.43 9.60 -9.12
N GLY A 38 -8.55 10.38 -10.19
CA GLY A 38 -9.70 11.20 -10.53
C GLY A 38 -9.27 12.48 -11.24
N PRO A 39 -10.19 13.25 -11.83
CA PRO A 39 -9.87 14.54 -12.45
C PRO A 39 -9.09 15.46 -11.50
N GLY A 40 -7.91 15.90 -11.94
CA GLY A 40 -7.03 16.78 -11.16
C GLY A 40 -6.20 16.08 -10.08
N VAL A 41 -6.33 14.76 -9.90
CA VAL A 41 -5.52 13.99 -8.95
C VAL A 41 -4.24 13.50 -9.64
N ILE A 42 -3.09 13.79 -9.00
CA ILE A 42 -1.79 13.31 -9.43
C ILE A 42 -1.50 11.95 -8.79
N MET A 43 -1.23 10.96 -9.64
CA MET A 43 -0.91 9.59 -9.28
C MET A 43 0.54 9.30 -9.66
N GLN A 44 1.41 9.15 -8.66
CA GLN A 44 2.77 8.67 -8.89
C GLN A 44 2.78 7.14 -8.92
N ILE A 45 3.35 6.57 -9.98
CA ILE A 45 3.38 5.13 -10.21
C ILE A 45 4.82 4.66 -10.34
N ASP A 46 5.09 3.48 -9.80
CA ASP A 46 6.38 2.81 -9.88
C ASP A 46 6.15 1.33 -10.22
N GLU A 47 6.98 0.78 -11.10
CA GLU A 47 7.03 -0.64 -11.54
C GLU A 47 5.67 -1.33 -11.82
N SER A 48 4.62 -0.56 -12.11
CA SER A 48 3.26 -1.04 -12.31
C SER A 48 3.02 -1.59 -13.72
N LYS A 49 2.46 -2.80 -13.82
CA LYS A 49 2.00 -3.38 -15.10
C LYS A 49 0.54 -3.02 -15.34
N PHE A 50 0.29 -2.02 -16.18
CA PHE A 50 -1.06 -1.66 -16.63
C PHE A 50 -1.54 -2.62 -17.73
N ASN A 51 -1.91 -3.84 -17.35
CA ASN A 51 -2.44 -4.84 -18.27
C ASN A 51 -3.97 -4.78 -18.32
N HIS A 52 -4.53 -4.56 -19.52
CA HIS A 52 -5.93 -4.71 -19.96
C HIS A 52 -7.04 -3.92 -19.23
N LYS A 53 -6.93 -3.64 -17.91
CA LYS A 53 -7.90 -2.86 -17.13
C LYS A 53 -7.17 -1.78 -16.33
N SER A 54 -7.54 -0.52 -16.56
CA SER A 54 -7.01 0.60 -15.76
C SER A 54 -7.50 0.49 -14.31
N LYS A 55 -6.57 0.49 -13.37
CA LYS A 55 -6.85 0.68 -11.93
C LYS A 55 -6.98 2.16 -11.55
N VAL A 56 -6.73 3.04 -12.51
CA VAL A 56 -6.73 4.50 -12.36
C VAL A 56 -8.00 5.07 -13.01
N GLN A 57 -8.64 6.00 -12.33
CA GLN A 57 -9.84 6.68 -12.85
C GLN A 57 -9.51 7.52 -14.11
N PRO A 58 -10.42 7.59 -15.10
CA PRO A 58 -10.28 8.49 -16.23
C PRO A 58 -10.08 9.96 -15.79
N GLY A 59 -9.29 10.71 -16.55
CA GLY A 59 -8.97 12.11 -16.24
C GLY A 59 -7.89 12.31 -15.17
N SER A 60 -7.32 11.23 -14.63
CA SER A 60 -6.17 11.32 -13.72
C SER A 60 -4.90 11.78 -14.45
N ILE A 61 -4.02 12.42 -13.68
CA ILE A 61 -2.65 12.76 -14.11
C ILE A 61 -1.72 11.71 -13.51
N VAL A 62 -0.97 11.01 -14.35
CA VAL A 62 -0.05 9.95 -13.92
C VAL A 62 1.38 10.42 -14.09
N TYR A 63 2.21 10.28 -13.06
CA TYR A 63 3.64 10.51 -13.11
C TYR A 63 4.39 9.19 -12.95
N SER A 64 5.32 8.91 -13.85
CA SER A 64 6.16 7.70 -13.80
C SER A 64 7.62 8.02 -14.10
N ASP A 65 8.49 7.02 -13.95
CA ASP A 65 9.79 7.03 -14.58
C ASP A 65 9.67 6.91 -16.12
N GLN A 66 10.81 6.96 -16.83
CA GLN A 66 10.87 6.77 -18.28
C GLN A 66 10.95 5.31 -18.74
N TRP A 67 10.37 4.36 -17.97
CA TRP A 67 10.38 2.97 -18.41
C TRP A 67 9.60 2.76 -19.71
N ALA A 68 10.15 1.94 -20.61
CA ALA A 68 9.67 1.76 -21.97
C ALA A 68 8.19 1.34 -22.07
N ALA A 69 7.70 0.57 -21.08
CA ALA A 69 6.32 0.12 -21.02
C ALA A 69 5.32 1.27 -20.83
N TYR A 70 5.77 2.39 -20.24
CA TYR A 70 4.90 3.53 -19.93
C TYR A 70 4.64 4.47 -21.12
N ARG A 71 5.43 4.37 -22.18
CA ARG A 71 5.29 5.21 -23.39
C ARG A 71 3.91 5.14 -24.05
N GLN A 72 3.13 4.09 -23.76
CA GLN A 72 1.79 3.90 -24.33
C GLN A 72 0.65 4.16 -23.35
N LEU A 73 0.92 4.57 -22.11
CA LEU A 73 -0.13 4.79 -21.09
C LEU A 73 -1.16 5.82 -21.55
N GLN A 74 -0.69 6.98 -22.01
CA GLN A 74 -1.57 8.05 -22.49
C GLN A 74 -2.47 7.59 -23.63
N ARG A 75 -1.89 6.92 -24.64
CA ARG A 75 -2.66 6.43 -25.80
C ARG A 75 -3.62 5.28 -25.45
N ARG A 76 -3.21 4.34 -24.59
CA ARG A 76 -4.01 3.14 -24.28
C ARG A 76 -5.10 3.37 -23.25
N LEU A 77 -4.86 4.25 -22.29
CA LEU A 77 -5.74 4.43 -21.13
C LEU A 77 -6.41 5.82 -21.11
N GLY A 78 -6.05 6.73 -22.02
CA GLY A 78 -6.60 8.08 -22.05
C GLY A 78 -6.21 8.94 -20.84
N LEU A 79 -5.09 8.59 -20.18
CA LEU A 79 -4.60 9.29 -19.00
C LEU A 79 -3.63 10.40 -19.39
N GLN A 80 -3.62 11.52 -18.66
CA GLN A 80 -2.54 12.50 -18.79
C GLN A 80 -1.29 11.90 -18.18
N HIS A 81 -0.15 11.96 -18.87
CA HIS A 81 1.08 11.28 -18.43
C HIS A 81 2.27 12.25 -18.45
N GLY A 82 2.92 12.37 -17.30
CA GLY A 82 4.24 12.99 -17.14
C GLY A 82 5.28 11.93 -16.82
N ALA A 83 6.50 12.11 -17.30
CA ALA A 83 7.60 11.18 -17.04
C ALA A 83 8.86 11.91 -16.63
N VAL A 84 9.55 11.39 -15.60
CA VAL A 84 10.85 11.92 -15.15
C VAL A 84 11.99 11.05 -15.65
N ASN A 85 13.03 11.68 -16.22
CA ASN A 85 14.26 11.00 -16.58
C ASN A 85 15.23 10.97 -15.40
N HIS A 86 15.18 9.88 -14.62
CA HIS A 86 16.04 9.69 -13.44
C HIS A 86 17.54 9.61 -13.76
N SER A 87 17.93 9.40 -15.02
CA SER A 87 19.34 9.46 -15.42
C SER A 87 19.88 10.89 -15.52
N LEU A 88 18.99 11.89 -15.61
CA LEU A 88 19.35 13.30 -15.76
C LEU A 88 18.99 14.10 -14.52
N HIS A 89 17.79 13.91 -13.99
CA HIS A 89 17.23 14.73 -12.92
C HIS A 89 16.39 13.90 -11.95
N PHE A 90 16.50 14.22 -10.67
CA PHE A 90 15.70 13.64 -9.60
C PHE A 90 14.27 14.22 -9.54
N VAL A 91 14.14 15.49 -9.91
CA VAL A 91 12.88 16.20 -10.15
C VAL A 91 13.03 16.88 -11.51
N ASP A 92 12.06 16.73 -12.39
CA ASP A 92 12.10 17.40 -13.69
C ASP A 92 12.10 18.93 -13.50
N PRO A 93 13.13 19.66 -13.96
CA PRO A 93 13.29 21.08 -13.64
C PRO A 93 12.29 22.00 -14.36
N VAL A 94 11.62 21.51 -15.42
CA VAL A 94 10.67 22.30 -16.22
C VAL A 94 9.24 22.07 -15.73
N THR A 95 8.90 20.81 -15.48
CA THR A 95 7.53 20.38 -15.17
C THR A 95 7.31 20.13 -13.68
N GLY A 96 8.38 19.99 -12.89
CA GLY A 96 8.32 19.62 -11.47
C GLY A 96 7.93 18.17 -11.22
N VAL A 97 7.82 17.34 -12.26
CA VAL A 97 7.40 15.92 -12.15
C VAL A 97 8.45 15.12 -11.38
N HIS A 98 7.99 14.28 -10.45
CA HIS A 98 8.81 13.33 -9.70
C HIS A 98 8.00 12.11 -9.25
N THR A 99 8.70 11.02 -8.89
CA THR A 99 8.12 9.76 -8.37
C THR A 99 8.47 9.46 -6.90
N GLN A 100 9.07 10.44 -6.21
CA GLN A 100 9.57 10.29 -4.84
C GLN A 100 8.58 9.77 -3.80
N ASN A 101 7.29 10.13 -3.91
CA ASN A 101 6.30 9.66 -2.94
C ASN A 101 6.05 8.15 -3.13
N ALA A 102 6.00 7.69 -4.38
CA ALA A 102 5.87 6.27 -4.68
C ALA A 102 7.11 5.49 -4.22
N GLU A 103 8.31 6.00 -4.51
CA GLU A 103 9.59 5.39 -4.07
C GLU A 103 9.70 5.31 -2.54
N SER A 104 9.36 6.40 -1.85
CA SER A 104 9.37 6.46 -0.39
C SER A 104 8.37 5.48 0.23
N ASN A 105 7.15 5.41 -0.32
CA ASN A 105 6.15 4.45 0.13
C ASN A 105 6.61 2.99 -0.06
N TRP A 106 7.26 2.68 -1.19
CA TRP A 106 7.88 1.37 -1.42
C TRP A 106 9.02 1.08 -0.45
N CYS A 107 9.82 2.08 -0.10
CA CYS A 107 10.87 1.95 0.91
C CYS A 107 10.27 1.54 2.27
N THR A 108 9.19 2.19 2.70
CA THR A 108 8.47 1.84 3.93
C THR A 108 7.91 0.42 3.87
N ALA A 109 7.27 0.04 2.76
CA ALA A 109 6.72 -1.31 2.59
C ALA A 109 7.82 -2.39 2.68
N LYS A 110 9.00 -2.12 2.10
CA LYS A 110 10.16 -3.03 2.11
C LYS A 110 10.84 -3.10 3.49
N GLU A 111 10.61 -2.16 4.39
CA GLU A 111 11.31 -2.09 5.68
C GLU A 111 11.05 -3.32 6.56
N ASN A 112 9.79 -3.75 6.66
CA ASN A 112 9.43 -4.94 7.44
C ASN A 112 10.08 -6.20 6.85
N LEU A 113 10.10 -6.33 5.52
CA LEU A 113 10.74 -7.44 4.83
C LEU A 113 12.26 -7.48 5.09
N LYS A 114 12.92 -6.31 5.10
CA LYS A 114 14.35 -6.18 5.42
C LYS A 114 14.63 -6.60 6.87
N LYS A 115 13.79 -6.23 7.84
CA LYS A 115 13.91 -6.64 9.25
C LYS A 115 13.90 -8.17 9.41
N MET A 116 13.19 -8.88 8.53
CA MET A 116 13.15 -10.34 8.49
C MET A 116 14.27 -10.98 7.66
N LYS A 117 15.31 -10.21 7.31
CA LYS A 117 16.45 -10.65 6.46
C LYS A 117 16.01 -11.21 5.09
N GLY A 118 14.95 -10.64 4.52
CA GLY A 118 14.51 -10.98 3.16
C GLY A 118 13.84 -12.35 3.07
N ASN A 119 13.06 -12.76 4.08
CA ASN A 119 12.22 -13.96 4.00
C ASN A 119 11.37 -13.94 2.70
N THR A 120 11.64 -14.88 1.81
CA THR A 120 11.08 -14.94 0.44
C THR A 120 9.84 -15.82 0.34
N ASN A 121 9.29 -16.31 1.45
CA ASN A 121 8.06 -17.09 1.40
C ASN A 121 6.92 -16.21 0.82
N PRO A 122 6.33 -16.59 -0.32
CA PRO A 122 5.30 -15.79 -0.99
C PRO A 122 4.05 -15.55 -0.14
N ASP A 123 3.66 -16.52 0.68
CA ASP A 123 2.48 -16.41 1.55
C ASP A 123 2.69 -15.33 2.60
N PHE A 124 3.88 -15.29 3.20
CA PHE A 124 4.23 -14.25 4.16
C PHE A 124 4.33 -12.88 3.49
N LEU A 125 4.93 -12.80 2.30
CA LEU A 125 4.99 -11.55 1.54
C LEU A 125 3.59 -10.97 1.32
N LEU A 126 2.64 -11.82 0.92
CA LEU A 126 1.25 -11.41 0.71
C LEU A 126 0.60 -10.91 2.00
N GLU A 127 0.73 -11.66 3.11
CA GLU A 127 0.21 -11.24 4.42
C GLU A 127 0.75 -9.86 4.84
N TYR A 128 2.05 -9.60 4.64
CA TYR A 128 2.66 -8.31 5.00
C TYR A 128 2.20 -7.16 4.11
N LEU A 129 2.04 -7.39 2.81
CA LEU A 129 1.52 -6.37 1.89
C LEU A 129 0.06 -6.05 2.19
N GLN A 130 -0.74 -7.05 2.56
CA GLN A 130 -2.13 -6.84 3.00
C GLN A 130 -2.17 -6.00 4.28
N GLU A 131 -1.36 -6.35 5.29
CA GLU A 131 -1.26 -5.56 6.53
C GLU A 131 -0.83 -4.12 6.24
N PHE A 132 0.21 -3.94 5.45
CA PHE A 132 0.72 -2.62 5.06
C PHE A 132 -0.36 -1.78 4.37
N THR A 133 -1.08 -2.39 3.43
CA THR A 133 -2.17 -1.73 2.70
C THR A 133 -3.29 -1.33 3.66
N TRP A 134 -3.74 -2.23 4.54
CA TRP A 134 -4.77 -1.94 5.52
C TRP A 134 -4.34 -0.83 6.49
N ARG A 135 -3.09 -0.82 6.95
CA ARG A 135 -2.56 0.26 7.81
C ARG A 135 -2.64 1.61 7.10
N ARG A 136 -2.19 1.70 5.85
CA ARG A 136 -2.21 2.96 5.09
C ARG A 136 -3.62 3.51 4.88
N TRP A 137 -4.58 2.65 4.56
CA TRP A 137 -5.92 3.07 4.15
C TRP A 137 -6.92 3.20 5.30
N TYR A 138 -6.80 2.34 6.31
CA TYR A 138 -7.78 2.25 7.40
C TYR A 138 -7.17 2.50 8.77
N GLY A 139 -5.94 2.02 9.01
CA GLY A 139 -5.29 2.12 10.31
C GLY A 139 -4.79 3.52 10.65
N GLU A 140 -3.91 4.09 9.81
CA GLU A 140 -3.26 5.39 9.99
C GLU A 140 -4.26 6.56 9.99
N PRO A 141 -5.27 6.60 9.10
CA PRO A 141 -6.25 7.69 9.09
C PRO A 141 -7.28 7.61 10.22
N HIS A 142 -7.32 6.51 10.99
CA HIS A 142 -8.36 6.31 12.00
C HIS A 142 -8.21 7.31 13.14
N PRO A 143 -9.26 8.04 13.54
CA PRO A 143 -9.16 9.12 14.53
C PRO A 143 -8.73 8.63 15.92
N ASN A 144 -9.03 7.38 16.25
CA ASN A 144 -8.66 6.74 17.52
C ASN A 144 -7.42 5.85 17.38
N GLY A 145 -6.67 5.98 16.28
CA GLY A 145 -5.48 5.22 15.99
C GLY A 145 -5.72 3.82 15.44
N CYS A 146 -4.62 3.24 14.94
CA CYS A 146 -4.62 1.99 14.19
C CYS A 146 -5.07 0.77 15.01
N PHE A 147 -4.70 0.69 16.29
CA PHE A 147 -5.14 -0.42 17.14
C PHE A 147 -6.66 -0.41 17.34
N ARG A 148 -7.26 0.78 17.52
CA ARG A 148 -8.71 0.89 17.67
C ARG A 148 -9.43 0.44 16.41
N ARG A 149 -8.93 0.85 15.23
CA ARG A 149 -9.48 0.38 13.95
C ARG A 149 -9.49 -1.14 13.85
N LEU A 150 -8.40 -1.80 14.24
CA LEU A 150 -8.32 -3.26 14.23
C LEU A 150 -9.38 -3.91 15.12
N VAL A 151 -9.62 -3.34 16.32
CA VAL A 151 -10.66 -3.84 17.23
C VAL A 151 -12.05 -3.66 16.62
N ASP A 152 -12.31 -2.52 15.98
CA ASP A 152 -13.58 -2.28 15.28
C ASP A 152 -13.78 -3.29 14.13
N ASP A 153 -12.73 -3.60 13.36
CA ASP A 153 -12.77 -4.63 12.31
C ASP A 153 -13.02 -6.05 12.87
N ILE A 154 -12.45 -6.38 14.03
CA ILE A 154 -12.73 -7.66 14.73
C ILE A 154 -14.20 -7.73 15.13
N ALA A 155 -14.73 -6.66 15.73
CA ALA A 155 -16.12 -6.61 16.17
C ALA A 155 -17.10 -6.73 14.98
N GLU A 156 -16.77 -6.12 13.84
CA GLU A 156 -17.56 -6.24 12.60
C GLU A 156 -17.53 -7.67 12.03
N GLN A 157 -16.39 -8.38 12.13
CA GLN A 157 -16.24 -9.74 11.61
C GLN A 157 -16.87 -10.82 12.50
N TYR A 158 -16.89 -10.60 13.81
CA TYR A 158 -17.36 -11.56 14.80
C TYR A 158 -18.40 -10.91 15.72
N PRO A 159 -19.62 -10.61 15.22
CA PRO A 159 -20.68 -10.05 16.05
C PRO A 159 -21.13 -11.08 17.10
N LEU A 160 -21.44 -10.58 18.31
CA LEU A 160 -21.96 -11.36 19.43
C LEU A 160 -23.48 -11.53 19.38
#